data_AF-A0A5C7GRX7-F1
#
_entry.id   AF-A0A5C7GRX7-F1
#
_cell.length_a   1.000
_cell.length_b   1.000
_cell.length_c   1.000
_cell.angle_alpha   90.00
_cell.angle_beta   90.00
_cell.angle_gamma   90.00
#
_symmetry.space_group_name_H-M   'P 1'
#
loop_
_entity.id
_entity.type
_entity.pdbx_description
1 polymer ?
#
loop_
_entity_poly.entity_id
_entity_poly.type
_entity_poly.pdbx_seq_one_letter_code
_entity_poly.pdbx_strand_id
1 'polypeptide(L)'
;MAQAMASMAGLRGGSSQVVLEGSLQTTRLNVPISNSTARVARPGFSTRASAAEPETSRRSMIGLVATGIATGSFVQAVLADAISIKVGPPPPPSGGLPGTLNSDEPRDLDLPLKERFFLQPLTPTQAAQRAKESAKDIVNVKQLIDKKAWPYVQNDLRLKASYLRYDLNTVISAKPKDQKQNLKELTGKLFQTISELDHAAKIKSTPEAEKYYAQTVSSLNDVLAKLG
;
A
#
# COMPACT_ATOMS: atom_id res chain seq x y z
N MET A 1 47.11 25.32 -47.27
CA MET A 1 47.86 24.05 -47.20
C MET A 1 46.99 23.04 -46.49
N ALA A 2 46.69 21.94 -47.17
CA ALA A 2 45.61 21.01 -46.89
C ALA A 2 45.89 20.09 -45.69
N GLN A 3 44.83 19.81 -44.91
CA GLN A 3 44.81 18.80 -43.86
C GLN A 3 44.71 17.40 -44.47
N ALA A 4 45.50 16.48 -43.91
CA ALA A 4 45.68 15.12 -44.39
C ALA A 4 44.64 14.13 -43.83
N MET A 5 44.11 13.31 -44.72
CA MET A 5 43.42 12.04 -44.48
C MET A 5 44.45 10.90 -44.40
N ALA A 6 44.25 9.89 -43.53
CA ALA A 6 44.62 8.49 -43.79
C ALA A 6 44.07 7.53 -42.72
N SER A 7 43.24 6.58 -43.15
CA SER A 7 42.93 5.32 -42.46
C SER A 7 44.10 4.34 -42.58
N MET A 8 44.30 3.47 -41.59
CA MET A 8 44.90 2.14 -41.80
C MET A 8 44.25 1.08 -40.90
N ALA A 9 43.96 -0.07 -41.52
CA ALA A 9 43.51 -1.31 -40.91
C ALA A 9 44.60 -2.38 -41.01
N GLY A 10 44.53 -3.38 -40.13
CA GLY A 10 45.26 -4.66 -40.19
C GLY A 10 45.95 -5.01 -38.86
N LEU A 11 46.18 -6.27 -38.45
CA LEU A 11 45.78 -7.60 -38.90
C LEU A 11 46.30 -8.60 -37.83
N ARG A 12 45.69 -9.79 -37.73
CA ARG A 12 46.23 -11.11 -37.28
C ARG A 12 46.03 -11.65 -35.85
N GLY A 13 45.56 -12.92 -35.86
CA GLY A 13 45.95 -14.03 -34.97
C GLY A 13 44.75 -14.63 -34.23
N GLY A 14 44.35 -15.90 -34.32
CA GLY A 14 44.86 -17.11 -34.99
C GLY A 14 43.89 -18.29 -34.72
N SER A 15 43.97 -19.29 -35.59
CA SER A 15 43.27 -20.60 -35.72
C SER A 15 43.10 -21.43 -34.43
N SER A 16 41.95 -22.11 -34.22
CA SER A 16 41.66 -23.56 -34.45
C SER A 16 42.47 -24.52 -33.54
N GLN A 17 41.99 -25.61 -32.91
CA GLN A 17 40.83 -26.49 -33.09
C GLN A 17 40.87 -27.58 -31.97
N VAL A 18 39.76 -28.32 -31.72
CA VAL A 18 39.69 -29.81 -31.50
C VAL A 18 40.09 -30.33 -30.07
N VAL A 19 39.42 -31.25 -29.32
CA VAL A 19 38.33 -32.24 -29.61
C VAL A 19 38.01 -33.18 -28.40
N LEU A 20 36.81 -33.81 -28.41
CA LEU A 20 36.30 -35.07 -27.75
C LEU A 20 36.39 -35.25 -26.21
N GLU A 21 35.55 -36.00 -25.46
CA GLU A 21 34.38 -36.87 -25.66
C GLU A 21 33.88 -37.39 -24.27
N GLY A 22 32.57 -37.68 -24.14
CA GLY A 22 31.94 -38.57 -23.14
C GLY A 22 31.66 -37.98 -21.73
N SER A 23 30.67 -38.38 -20.94
CA SER A 23 29.38 -39.08 -21.07
C SER A 23 28.70 -39.07 -19.67
N LEU A 24 27.37 -39.24 -19.61
CA LEU A 24 26.52 -39.62 -18.45
C LEU A 24 25.93 -38.53 -17.49
N GLN A 25 24.66 -38.20 -17.79
CA GLN A 25 23.45 -38.34 -16.96
C GLN A 25 23.20 -37.52 -15.65
N THR A 26 22.02 -36.86 -15.67
CA THR A 26 21.07 -36.55 -14.57
C THR A 26 21.51 -35.51 -13.53
N THR A 27 20.80 -34.40 -13.27
CA THR A 27 19.37 -34.29 -12.92
C THR A 27 18.87 -32.85 -13.20
N ARG A 28 17.85 -32.69 -14.06
CA ARG A 28 17.09 -31.45 -14.19
C ARG A 28 15.85 -31.54 -13.30
N LEU A 29 15.73 -30.65 -12.31
CA LEU A 29 14.49 -30.47 -11.57
C LEU A 29 13.55 -29.59 -12.41
N ASN A 30 12.55 -30.24 -13.01
CA ASN A 30 11.42 -29.64 -13.70
C ASN A 30 10.35 -29.27 -12.66
N VAL A 31 10.20 -27.99 -12.33
CA VAL A 31 9.08 -27.49 -11.50
C VAL A 31 8.02 -26.92 -12.43
N PRO A 32 6.81 -27.50 -12.51
CA PRO A 32 5.70 -26.86 -13.20
C PRO A 32 5.13 -25.74 -12.32
N ILE A 33 5.24 -24.50 -12.80
CA ILE A 33 4.49 -23.36 -12.28
C ILE A 33 3.05 -23.49 -12.82
N SER A 34 2.13 -23.94 -11.97
CA SER A 34 0.69 -23.91 -12.25
C SER A 34 0.21 -22.46 -12.27
N ASN A 35 -0.09 -21.95 -13.48
CA ASN A 35 -0.91 -20.76 -13.66
C ASN A 35 -2.39 -21.14 -13.49
N SER A 36 -2.88 -21.18 -12.25
CA SER A 36 -4.31 -21.26 -11.97
C SER A 36 -4.97 -19.90 -12.21
N THR A 37 -5.41 -19.68 -13.44
CA THR A 37 -6.42 -18.65 -13.71
C THR A 37 -7.76 -19.14 -13.18
N ALA A 38 -8.23 -18.54 -12.09
CA ALA A 38 -9.57 -18.79 -11.56
C ALA A 38 -10.61 -18.27 -12.55
N ARG A 39 -11.21 -19.17 -13.34
CA ARG A 39 -12.38 -18.85 -14.17
C ARG A 39 -13.62 -18.84 -13.27
N VAL A 40 -14.10 -17.65 -12.94
CA VAL A 40 -15.42 -17.45 -12.33
C VAL A 40 -16.49 -17.80 -13.37
N ALA A 41 -17.21 -18.90 -13.15
CA ALA A 41 -18.36 -19.25 -13.97
C ALA A 41 -19.50 -18.26 -13.68
N ARG A 42 -19.89 -17.47 -14.69
CA ARG A 42 -21.13 -16.68 -14.64
C ARG A 42 -22.31 -17.63 -14.88
N PRO A 43 -23.34 -17.69 -14.02
CA PRO A 43 -24.55 -18.44 -14.35
C PRO A 43 -25.34 -17.63 -15.40
N GLY A 44 -25.34 -18.10 -16.65
CA GLY A 44 -26.23 -17.60 -17.69
C GLY A 44 -27.62 -18.17 -17.49
N PHE A 45 -28.59 -17.33 -17.18
CA PHE A 45 -30.01 -17.70 -17.20
C PHE A 45 -30.55 -17.50 -18.62
N SER A 46 -30.99 -18.59 -19.27
CA SER A 46 -31.61 -18.55 -20.60
C SER A 46 -33.03 -19.10 -20.50
N THR A 47 -34.02 -18.27 -20.86
CA THR A 47 -35.41 -18.69 -21.04
C THR A 47 -35.69 -18.93 -22.51
N ARG A 48 -35.98 -20.17 -22.86
CA ARG A 48 -36.48 -20.54 -24.20
C ARG A 48 -38.01 -20.47 -24.19
N ALA A 49 -38.58 -19.47 -24.85
CA ALA A 49 -39.99 -19.48 -25.21
C ALA A 49 -40.19 -20.41 -26.42
N SER A 50 -41.10 -21.37 -26.31
CA SER A 50 -41.60 -22.15 -27.45
C SER A 50 -43.03 -21.70 -27.73
N ALA A 51 -43.27 -21.17 -28.92
CA ALA A 51 -44.59 -20.77 -29.39
C ALA A 51 -45.03 -21.69 -30.54
N ALA A 52 -46.23 -22.27 -30.39
CA ALA A 52 -47.12 -22.83 -31.41
C ALA A 52 -46.63 -24.12 -32.12
N GLU A 53 -47.41 -25.14 -32.48
CA GLU A 53 -48.84 -25.35 -32.78
C GLU A 53 -49.20 -26.85 -32.52
N PRO A 54 -50.49 -27.26 -32.60
CA PRO A 54 -51.00 -28.52 -32.07
C PRO A 54 -51.00 -29.67 -33.09
N GLU A 55 -50.66 -30.88 -32.66
CA GLU A 55 -51.06 -32.10 -33.36
C GLU A 55 -51.67 -33.15 -32.43
N THR A 56 -52.58 -33.89 -33.06
CA THR A 56 -53.75 -34.58 -32.54
C THR A 56 -53.52 -36.03 -32.13
N SER A 57 -54.50 -36.60 -31.40
CA SER A 57 -54.85 -38.04 -31.27
C SER A 57 -54.23 -38.74 -30.05
N ARG A 58 -54.97 -39.30 -29.09
CA ARG A 58 -56.25 -40.06 -29.15
C ARG A 58 -57.07 -39.87 -27.85
N ARG A 59 -58.35 -39.45 -27.95
CA ARG A 59 -59.38 -39.35 -26.86
C ARG A 59 -59.15 -38.19 -25.87
N SER A 60 -59.68 -36.96 -25.98
CA SER A 60 -60.98 -36.46 -26.46
C SER A 60 -62.19 -37.21 -25.92
N MET A 61 -62.46 -37.09 -24.62
CA MET A 61 -63.84 -37.11 -24.12
C MET A 61 -63.94 -36.48 -22.73
N ILE A 62 -64.82 -35.47 -22.63
CA ILE A 62 -65.41 -34.87 -21.42
C ILE A 62 -64.47 -33.91 -20.66
N GLY A 63 -64.72 -32.61 -20.56
CA GLY A 63 -65.90 -31.84 -20.93
C GLY A 63 -65.59 -30.34 -20.96
N LEU A 64 -66.08 -29.72 -22.01
CA LEU A 64 -66.32 -28.30 -22.15
C LEU A 64 -67.40 -27.89 -21.13
N VAL A 65 -67.01 -27.24 -20.04
CA VAL A 65 -67.88 -26.34 -19.24
C VAL A 65 -67.06 -25.07 -19.09
N ALA A 66 -67.02 -24.20 -20.10
CA ALA A 66 -68.06 -23.20 -20.38
C ALA A 66 -68.42 -22.38 -19.14
N THR A 67 -67.82 -21.19 -19.09
CA THR A 67 -68.45 -19.92 -18.68
C THR A 67 -69.14 -19.90 -17.33
N GLY A 68 -68.49 -19.21 -16.39
CA GLY A 68 -69.24 -18.46 -15.39
C GLY A 68 -68.61 -18.46 -14.02
N ILE A 69 -67.52 -17.69 -13.85
CA ILE A 69 -67.39 -16.81 -12.69
C ILE A 69 -66.68 -15.55 -13.19
N ALA A 70 -67.48 -14.58 -13.66
CA ALA A 70 -67.08 -13.19 -13.70
C ALA A 70 -67.09 -12.64 -12.27
N THR A 71 -66.13 -13.04 -11.45
CA THR A 71 -65.72 -12.25 -10.29
C THR A 71 -64.61 -11.37 -10.79
N GLY A 72 -64.88 -10.08 -10.91
CA GLY A 72 -63.93 -9.08 -11.41
C GLY A 72 -62.63 -9.09 -10.63
N SER A 73 -61.68 -9.91 -11.06
CA SER A 73 -60.27 -9.64 -10.81
C SER A 73 -59.87 -8.65 -11.88
N PHE A 74 -59.99 -7.37 -11.52
CA PHE A 74 -59.09 -6.37 -12.06
C PHE A 74 -57.68 -6.87 -11.70
N VAL A 75 -57.08 -7.71 -12.54
CA VAL A 75 -55.63 -7.83 -12.57
C VAL A 75 -55.17 -6.54 -13.21
N GLN A 76 -55.26 -5.48 -12.41
CA GLN A 76 -54.58 -4.24 -12.65
C GLN A 76 -53.13 -4.67 -12.77
N ALA A 77 -52.58 -4.54 -13.97
CA ALA A 77 -51.14 -4.56 -14.16
C ALA A 77 -50.63 -3.38 -13.33
N VAL A 78 -50.38 -3.62 -12.05
CA VAL A 78 -49.67 -2.70 -11.18
C VAL A 78 -48.25 -2.76 -11.71
N LEU A 79 -47.99 -1.98 -12.77
CA LEU A 79 -46.70 -1.37 -12.98
C LEU A 79 -46.38 -0.72 -11.64
N ALA A 80 -45.59 -1.43 -10.83
CA ALA A 80 -45.03 -0.88 -9.61
C ALA A 80 -44.10 0.23 -10.06
N ASP A 81 -44.66 1.43 -10.23
CA ASP A 81 -43.93 2.64 -10.48
C ASP A 81 -42.94 2.78 -9.31
N ALA A 82 -41.65 2.80 -9.62
CA ALA A 82 -40.61 2.75 -8.61
C ALA A 82 -40.67 4.07 -7.84
N ILE A 83 -41.25 4.03 -6.64
CA ILE A 83 -41.29 5.20 -5.74
C ILE A 83 -39.84 5.55 -5.40
N SER A 84 -39.35 6.66 -5.96
CA SER A 84 -38.00 7.12 -5.69
C SER A 84 -37.90 7.51 -4.21
N ILE A 85 -37.22 6.69 -3.41
CA ILE A 85 -36.87 7.06 -2.05
C ILE A 85 -35.85 8.19 -2.16
N LYS A 86 -36.15 9.36 -1.58
CA LYS A 86 -35.15 10.44 -1.46
C LYS A 86 -34.06 9.98 -0.52
N VAL A 87 -33.01 9.40 -1.08
CA VAL A 87 -31.75 9.18 -0.37
C VAL A 87 -31.20 10.57 -0.07
N GLY A 88 -30.95 10.88 1.20
CA GLY A 88 -30.36 12.16 1.59
C GLY A 88 -29.02 12.39 0.87
N PRO A 89 -28.57 13.65 0.75
CA PRO A 89 -27.26 13.92 0.18
C PRO A 89 -26.18 13.18 1.00
N PRO A 90 -25.11 12.70 0.35
CA PRO A 90 -24.00 12.10 1.09
C PRO A 90 -23.43 13.13 2.08
N PRO A 91 -22.88 12.67 3.23
CA PRO A 91 -22.21 13.56 4.16
C PRO A 91 -21.10 14.33 3.43
N PRO A 92 -20.81 15.58 3.84
CA PRO A 92 -19.69 16.32 3.28
C PRO A 92 -18.43 15.48 3.43
N PRO A 93 -17.58 15.42 2.39
CA PRO A 93 -16.42 14.56 2.42
C PRO A 93 -15.47 15.06 3.52
N SER A 94 -15.22 14.20 4.50
CA SER A 94 -14.30 14.48 5.60
C SER A 94 -12.92 13.97 5.22
N GLY A 95 -12.02 14.89 4.89
CA GLY A 95 -10.61 14.61 4.64
C GLY A 95 -9.74 14.98 5.84
N GLY A 96 -8.50 14.48 5.89
CA GLY A 96 -7.51 14.95 6.88
C GLY A 96 -7.20 16.46 6.72
N LEU A 97 -6.33 17.02 7.57
CA LEU A 97 -5.80 18.38 7.33
C LEU A 97 -5.11 18.40 5.96
N PRO A 98 -5.36 19.34 5.02
CA PRO A 98 -6.26 20.49 4.87
C PRO A 98 -7.43 20.22 3.87
N GLY A 99 -7.84 18.96 3.68
CA GLY A 99 -8.88 18.59 2.72
C GLY A 99 -8.91 17.09 2.41
N THR A 100 -9.80 16.70 1.49
CA THR A 100 -10.04 15.30 1.10
C THR A 100 -9.05 14.77 0.07
N LEU A 101 -8.28 15.65 -0.56
CA LEU A 101 -7.42 15.32 -1.72
C LEU A 101 -5.98 14.96 -1.33
N ASN A 102 -5.51 15.35 -0.15
CA ASN A 102 -4.11 15.12 0.25
C ASN A 102 -3.78 13.64 0.48
N SER A 103 -4.78 12.77 0.70
CA SER A 103 -4.56 11.32 0.80
C SER A 103 -4.39 10.65 -0.56
N ASP A 104 -4.88 11.29 -1.63
CA ASP A 104 -4.80 10.78 -3.01
C ASP A 104 -3.63 11.38 -3.79
N GLU A 105 -3.12 12.54 -3.35
CA GLU A 105 -1.91 13.19 -3.89
C GLU A 105 -0.69 12.25 -4.02
N PRO A 106 -0.41 11.33 -3.07
CA PRO A 106 0.69 10.37 -3.23
C PRO A 106 0.50 9.35 -4.36
N ARG A 107 -0.72 9.20 -4.87
CA ARG A 107 -1.07 8.29 -5.97
C ARG A 107 -1.25 9.03 -7.31
N ASP A 108 -1.20 10.35 -7.31
CA ASP A 108 -1.35 11.15 -8.52
C ASP A 108 -0.14 10.92 -9.44
N LEU A 109 -0.39 10.49 -10.67
CA LEU A 109 0.66 10.20 -11.65
C LEU A 109 1.09 11.43 -12.47
N ASP A 110 0.46 12.59 -12.26
CA ASP A 110 0.76 13.82 -12.99
C ASP A 110 1.73 14.73 -12.23
N LEU A 111 1.75 14.69 -10.90
CA LEU A 111 2.63 15.51 -10.05
C LEU A 111 4.10 15.04 -10.08
N PRO A 112 5.13 15.83 -9.77
CA PRO A 112 6.48 15.31 -9.58
C PRO A 112 6.59 14.35 -8.39
N LEU A 113 7.47 13.32 -8.46
CA LEU A 113 7.65 12.33 -7.37
C LEU A 113 7.96 12.97 -5.99
N LYS A 114 8.61 14.13 -6.00
CA LYS A 114 8.95 14.89 -4.78
C LYS A 114 7.71 15.43 -4.04
N GLU A 115 6.61 15.62 -4.75
CA GLU A 115 5.35 16.16 -4.23
C GLU A 115 4.37 15.03 -3.86
N ARG A 116 4.51 13.86 -4.49
CA ARG A 116 3.73 12.64 -4.22
C ARG A 116 4.10 11.90 -2.92
N PHE A 117 4.78 12.54 -1.98
CA PHE A 117 5.10 11.88 -0.71
C PHE A 117 3.92 11.97 0.24
N PHE A 118 3.56 10.84 0.88
CA PHE A 118 2.59 10.80 1.98
C PHE A 118 2.99 11.70 3.16
N LEU A 119 4.27 12.05 3.23
CA LEU A 119 4.86 12.97 4.20
C LEU A 119 5.13 14.30 3.48
N GLN A 120 4.20 15.23 3.63
CA GLN A 120 4.31 16.54 2.96
C GLN A 120 5.50 17.34 3.50
N PRO A 121 6.26 18.01 2.61
CA PRO A 121 7.35 18.89 3.00
C PRO A 121 6.79 20.06 3.80
N LEU A 122 7.32 20.27 5.00
CA LEU A 122 6.97 21.40 5.85
C LEU A 122 8.11 22.42 5.88
N THR A 123 7.78 23.66 6.26
CA THR A 123 8.81 24.64 6.60
C THR A 123 9.66 24.13 7.77
N PRO A 124 10.95 24.51 7.88
CA PRO A 124 11.82 24.01 8.95
C PRO A 124 11.26 24.31 10.35
N THR A 125 10.55 25.42 10.52
CA THR A 125 9.89 25.77 11.79
C THR A 125 8.73 24.83 12.11
N GLN A 126 7.88 24.50 11.12
CA GLN A 126 6.78 23.54 11.30
C GLN A 126 7.30 22.12 11.48
N ALA A 127 8.35 21.72 10.75
CA ALA A 127 9.02 20.43 10.92
C ALA A 127 9.58 20.28 12.34
N ALA A 128 10.15 21.34 12.93
CA ALA A 128 10.59 21.31 14.33
C ALA A 128 9.42 21.11 15.33
N GLN A 129 8.23 21.63 15.04
CA GLN A 129 7.05 21.40 15.88
C GLN A 129 6.51 19.96 15.74
N ARG A 130 6.41 19.46 14.51
CA ARG A 130 6.02 18.06 14.25
C ARG A 130 7.02 17.06 14.81
N ALA A 131 8.31 17.40 14.83
CA ALA A 131 9.34 16.63 15.52
C ALA A 131 9.09 16.55 17.04
N LYS A 132 8.64 17.65 17.67
CA LYS A 132 8.25 17.67 19.10
C LYS A 132 7.00 16.82 19.37
N GLU A 133 6.06 16.78 18.44
CA GLU A 133 4.88 15.90 18.54
C GLU A 133 5.28 14.43 18.42
N SER A 134 6.05 14.08 17.38
CA SER A 134 6.58 12.74 17.18
C SER A 134 7.41 12.26 18.37
N ALA A 135 8.17 13.17 18.98
CA ALA A 135 8.92 12.92 20.19
C ALA A 135 8.04 12.53 21.39
N LYS A 136 6.93 13.24 21.62
CA LYS A 136 5.97 12.90 22.68
C LYS A 136 5.38 11.52 22.46
N ASP A 137 5.05 11.17 21.21
CA ASP A 137 4.51 9.87 20.88
C ASP A 137 5.52 8.74 21.13
N ILE A 138 6.80 8.94 20.81
CA ILE A 138 7.87 7.97 21.11
C ILE A 138 8.00 7.73 22.63
N VAL A 139 7.83 8.77 23.46
CA VAL A 139 7.83 8.63 24.92
C VAL A 139 6.60 7.84 25.39
N ASN A 140 5.45 8.01 24.74
CA ASN A 140 4.21 7.30 25.08
C ASN A 140 4.27 5.78 24.79
N VAL A 141 5.22 5.32 23.98
CA VAL A 141 5.46 3.88 23.69
C VAL A 141 5.72 3.08 24.97
N LYS A 142 6.14 3.72 26.07
CA LYS A 142 6.30 3.05 27.37
C LYS A 142 5.07 2.28 27.81
N GLN A 143 3.87 2.82 27.58
CA GLN A 143 2.62 2.14 27.94
C GLN A 143 2.43 0.82 27.18
N LEU A 144 2.91 0.77 25.94
CA LEU A 144 2.85 -0.42 25.10
C LEU A 144 3.90 -1.46 25.51
N ILE A 145 5.10 -1.00 25.93
CA ILE A 145 6.15 -1.85 26.50
C ILE A 145 5.65 -2.52 27.79
N ASP A 146 5.01 -1.76 28.68
CA ASP A 146 4.48 -2.27 29.95
C ASP A 146 3.37 -3.31 29.74
N LYS A 147 2.52 -3.09 28.73
CA LYS A 147 1.49 -4.05 28.30
C LYS A 147 2.07 -5.23 27.51
N LYS A 148 3.37 -5.27 27.24
CA LYS A 148 4.06 -6.26 26.38
C LYS A 148 3.41 -6.38 24.99
N ALA A 149 2.90 -5.27 24.49
CA ALA A 149 2.18 -5.16 23.21
C ALA A 149 3.17 -4.98 22.05
N TRP A 150 4.09 -5.92 21.87
CA TRP A 150 5.26 -5.80 20.99
C TRP A 150 4.98 -5.37 19.54
N PRO A 151 3.94 -5.88 18.85
CA PRO A 151 3.63 -5.43 17.51
C PRO A 151 3.23 -3.95 17.46
N TYR A 152 2.51 -3.48 18.47
CA TYR A 152 2.11 -2.08 18.58
C TYR A 152 3.30 -1.18 18.91
N VAL A 153 4.22 -1.65 19.78
CA VAL A 153 5.49 -0.96 20.05
C VAL A 153 6.26 -0.74 18.75
N GLN A 154 6.47 -1.79 17.95
CA GLN A 154 7.22 -1.69 16.70
C GLN A 154 6.52 -0.80 15.68
N ASN A 155 5.21 -0.98 15.48
CA ASN A 155 4.47 -0.24 14.47
C ASN A 155 4.42 1.26 14.79
N ASP A 156 4.11 1.61 16.04
CA ASP A 156 4.03 3.01 16.45
C ASP A 156 5.42 3.66 16.45
N LEU A 157 6.44 2.98 16.99
CA LEU A 157 7.80 3.48 16.97
C LEU A 157 8.33 3.68 15.55
N ARG A 158 8.12 2.74 14.62
CA ARG A 158 8.54 2.87 13.22
C ARG A 158 7.80 3.99 12.50
N LEU A 159 6.50 4.15 12.76
CA LEU A 159 5.70 5.23 12.21
C LEU A 159 6.26 6.58 12.66
N LYS A 160 6.36 6.80 13.97
CA LYS A 160 6.80 8.07 14.56
C LYS A 160 8.28 8.36 14.28
N ALA A 161 9.14 7.35 14.29
CA ALA A 161 10.55 7.50 13.92
C ALA A 161 10.73 7.90 12.46
N SER A 162 9.86 7.42 11.55
CA SER A 162 9.90 7.82 10.12
C SER A 162 9.57 9.30 9.93
N TYR A 163 8.53 9.80 10.61
CA TYR A 163 8.22 11.24 10.65
C TYR A 163 9.39 12.05 11.23
N LEU A 164 9.89 11.64 12.40
CA LEU A 164 10.99 12.31 13.07
C LEU A 164 12.25 12.38 12.20
N ARG A 165 12.56 11.31 11.45
CA ARG A 165 13.75 11.27 10.58
C ARG A 165 13.64 12.28 9.44
N TYR A 166 12.47 12.37 8.82
CA TYR A 166 12.20 13.32 7.75
C TYR A 166 12.29 14.77 8.25
N ASP A 167 11.67 15.05 9.39
CA ASP A 167 11.65 16.39 9.98
C ASP A 167 13.03 16.84 10.47
N LEU A 168 13.77 15.96 11.16
CA LEU A 168 15.13 16.27 11.60
C LEU A 168 16.06 16.54 10.41
N ASN A 169 15.98 15.78 9.32
CA ASN A 169 16.77 16.06 8.12
C ASN A 169 16.45 17.43 7.50
N THR A 170 15.18 17.82 7.53
CA THR A 170 14.72 19.13 7.05
C THR A 170 15.28 20.25 7.93
N VAL A 171 15.20 20.11 9.26
CA VAL A 171 15.74 21.10 10.21
C VAL A 171 17.27 21.18 10.11
N ILE A 172 17.98 20.04 10.06
CA ILE A 172 19.44 19.97 9.90
C ILE A 172 19.89 20.69 8.63
N SER A 173 19.12 20.57 7.54
CA SER A 173 19.44 21.20 6.28
C SER A 173 19.29 22.72 6.31
N ALA A 174 18.42 23.25 7.17
CA ALA A 174 18.19 24.68 7.35
C ALA A 174 19.14 25.36 8.37
N LYS A 175 19.82 24.59 9.23
CA LYS A 175 20.75 25.11 10.25
C LYS A 175 22.11 25.51 9.65
N PRO A 176 22.84 26.45 10.29
CA PRO A 176 24.18 26.87 9.84
C PRO A 176 25.20 25.73 9.94
N LYS A 177 26.27 25.81 9.13
CA LYS A 177 27.29 24.74 8.98
C LYS A 177 27.89 24.28 10.32
N ASP A 178 28.16 25.21 11.22
CA ASP A 178 28.82 24.93 12.51
C ASP A 178 27.95 24.08 13.45
N GLN A 179 26.62 24.23 13.37
CA GLN A 179 25.67 23.47 14.19
C GLN A 179 25.21 22.17 13.51
N LYS A 180 25.36 22.08 12.19
CA LYS A 180 24.87 20.97 11.37
C LYS A 180 25.51 19.64 11.74
N GLN A 181 26.82 19.63 11.95
CA GLN A 181 27.56 18.40 12.26
C GLN A 181 27.18 17.83 13.63
N ASN A 182 27.12 18.67 14.65
CA ASN A 182 26.71 18.28 16.00
C ASN A 182 25.28 17.70 16.00
N LEU A 183 24.32 18.39 15.36
CA LEU A 183 22.94 17.92 15.29
C LEU A 183 22.82 16.59 14.53
N LYS A 184 23.61 16.42 13.46
CA LYS A 184 23.65 15.16 12.69
C LYS A 184 24.18 13.99 13.53
N GLU A 185 25.20 14.21 14.35
CA GLU A 185 25.76 13.19 15.24
C GLU A 185 24.76 12.80 16.34
N LEU A 186 24.11 13.77 16.99
CA LEU A 186 23.06 13.51 17.98
C LEU A 186 21.88 12.75 17.37
N THR A 187 21.47 13.15 16.16
CA THR A 187 20.40 12.47 15.41
C THR A 187 20.81 11.04 15.04
N GLY A 188 22.07 10.81 14.64
CA GLY A 188 22.60 9.48 14.38
C GLY A 188 22.54 8.57 15.60
N LYS A 189 22.96 9.08 16.77
CA LYS A 189 22.87 8.36 18.05
C LYS A 189 21.43 8.04 18.44
N LEU A 190 20.51 8.98 18.26
CA LEU A 190 19.08 8.77 18.51
C LEU A 190 18.51 7.62 17.65
N PHE A 191 18.79 7.61 16.34
CA PHE A 191 18.27 6.54 15.49
C PHE A 191 18.93 5.19 15.74
N GLN A 192 20.16 5.17 16.23
CA GLN A 192 20.82 3.94 16.68
C GLN A 192 20.09 3.36 17.90
N THR A 193 19.80 4.17 18.92
CA THR A 193 19.08 3.70 20.13
C THR A 193 17.63 3.31 19.83
N ILE A 194 16.94 4.03 18.94
CA ILE A 194 15.60 3.64 18.45
C ILE A 194 15.65 2.28 17.73
N SER A 195 16.69 2.02 16.95
CA SER A 195 16.85 0.73 16.25
C SER A 195 17.11 -0.42 17.22
N GLU A 196 17.87 -0.16 18.29
CA GLU A 196 18.11 -1.13 19.38
C GLU A 196 16.83 -1.40 20.18
N LEU A 197 15.99 -0.38 20.41
CA LEU A 197 14.67 -0.53 21.01
C LEU A 197 13.73 -1.35 20.12
N ASP A 198 13.69 -1.08 18.81
CA ASP A 198 12.91 -1.88 17.84
C ASP A 198 13.38 -3.35 17.83
N HIS A 199 14.69 -3.57 17.90
CA HIS A 199 15.26 -4.92 18.02
C HIS A 199 14.83 -5.60 19.33
N ALA A 200 14.91 -4.90 20.47
CA ALA A 200 14.45 -5.42 21.77
C ALA A 200 12.95 -5.79 21.73
N ALA A 201 12.13 -4.96 21.07
CA ALA A 201 10.72 -5.24 20.85
C ALA A 201 10.49 -6.43 19.89
N LYS A 202 11.40 -6.67 18.94
CA LYS A 202 11.37 -7.83 18.03
C LYS A 202 11.66 -9.14 18.76
N ILE A 203 12.66 -9.15 19.64
CA ILE A 203 12.99 -10.32 20.46
C ILE A 203 12.11 -10.44 21.72
N LYS A 204 11.21 -9.47 21.95
CA LYS A 204 10.25 -9.43 23.08
C LYS A 204 10.94 -9.38 24.45
N SER A 205 12.11 -8.77 24.52
CA SER A 205 12.91 -8.66 25.75
C SER A 205 12.50 -7.40 26.51
N THR A 206 11.78 -7.55 27.62
CA THR A 206 11.43 -6.43 28.52
C THR A 206 12.64 -5.71 29.12
N PRO A 207 13.67 -6.39 29.67
CA PRO A 207 14.78 -5.66 30.28
C PRO A 207 15.59 -4.85 29.26
N GLU A 208 15.75 -5.38 28.04
CA GLU A 208 16.41 -4.63 26.96
C GLU A 208 15.55 -3.49 26.46
N ALA A 209 14.24 -3.70 26.29
CA ALA A 209 13.33 -2.65 25.85
C ALA A 209 13.30 -1.47 26.83
N GLU A 210 13.28 -1.72 28.13
CA GLU A 210 13.33 -0.67 29.16
C GLU A 210 14.66 0.08 29.17
N LYS A 211 15.79 -0.64 29.03
CA LYS A 211 17.12 -0.04 28.91
C LYS A 211 17.20 0.89 27.70
N TYR A 212 16.86 0.39 26.50
CA TYR A 212 16.94 1.18 25.28
C TYR A 212 15.87 2.28 25.23
N TYR A 213 14.72 2.10 25.89
CA TYR A 213 13.74 3.16 26.10
C TYR A 213 14.34 4.34 26.89
N ALA A 214 14.98 4.08 28.04
CA ALA A 214 15.62 5.13 28.82
C ALA A 214 16.71 5.88 28.03
N GLN A 215 17.52 5.14 27.26
CA GLN A 215 18.53 5.72 26.37
C GLN A 215 17.91 6.54 25.24
N THR A 216 16.80 6.09 24.68
CA THR A 216 16.05 6.80 23.64
C THR A 216 15.52 8.11 24.19
N VAL A 217 14.88 8.11 25.37
CA VAL A 217 14.36 9.34 26.01
C VAL A 217 15.49 10.35 26.27
N SER A 218 16.64 9.89 26.77
CA SER A 218 17.82 10.75 26.98
C SER A 218 18.32 11.38 25.67
N SER A 219 18.56 10.54 24.66
CA SER A 219 19.03 10.99 23.34
C SER A 219 18.04 11.94 22.67
N LEU A 220 16.74 11.71 22.89
CA LEU A 220 15.66 12.52 22.33
C LEU A 220 15.65 13.90 22.97
N ASN A 221 15.82 13.99 24.29
CA ASN A 221 15.93 15.28 24.99
C ASN A 221 17.16 16.09 24.50
N ASP A 222 18.29 15.43 24.26
CA ASP A 222 19.48 16.09 23.71
C ASP A 222 19.22 16.71 22.33
N VAL A 223 18.47 16.00 21.47
CA VAL A 223 18.08 16.50 20.14
C VAL A 223 17.07 17.64 20.28
N LEU A 224 16.03 17.49 21.11
CA LEU A 224 15.00 18.52 21.32
C LEU A 224 15.60 19.83 21.84
N ALA A 225 16.62 19.75 22.71
CA ALA A 225 17.34 20.92 23.22
C ALA A 225 18.08 21.72 22.12
N LYS A 226 18.33 21.12 20.95
CA LYS A 226 18.93 21.81 19.77
C LYS A 226 17.88 22.30 18.76
N LEU A 227 16.62 21.88 18.90
CA LEU A 227 15.48 22.33 18.09
C LEU A 227 14.76 23.55 18.70
N GLY A 228 15.00 23.84 19.98
CA GLY A 228 14.52 25.02 20.70
C GLY A 228 15.30 26.28 20.38
#